data_AF-A0AAW9ZYW8-F1
#
_entry.id   AF-A0AAW9ZYW8-F1
#
_cell.length_a   1.000
_cell.length_b   1.000
_cell.length_c   1.000
_cell.angle_alpha   90.00
_cell.angle_beta   90.00
_cell.angle_gamma   90.00
#
_symmetry.space_group_name_H-M   'P 1'
#
loop_
_entity.id
_entity.type
_entity.pdbx_description
1 polymer ?
#
loop_
_entity_poly.entity_id
_entity_poly.type
_entity_poly.pdbx_seq_one_letter_code
_entity_poly.pdbx_strand_id
1 'polypeptide(L)'
;MAIHHTRIKTYSRAKGHSAIAAAAYRGGYLLIDPKSDARHDYRGRAGIIQSRCLAPPGSPAWADDPQALWAAAEAAERRCNSTVCRDFAIALP
;
A
#
# COMPACT_ATOMS: atom_id res chain seq x y z
N MET A 1 -8.94 -3.95 28.77
CA MET A 1 -9.64 -2.68 28.49
C MET A 1 -9.45 -2.39 27.01
N ALA A 2 -10.52 -2.35 26.22
CA ALA A 2 -10.41 -2.07 24.78
C ALA A 2 -10.13 -0.57 24.58
N ILE A 3 -8.96 -0.23 24.03
CA ILE A 3 -8.62 1.15 23.68
C ILE A 3 -8.98 1.33 22.21
N HIS A 4 -9.97 2.18 21.93
CA HIS A 4 -10.27 2.57 20.56
C HIS A 4 -9.11 3.41 19.99
N HIS A 5 -8.58 2.97 18.85
CA HIS A 5 -7.59 3.73 18.08
C HIS A 5 -7.88 3.59 16.59
N THR A 6 -8.13 4.74 15.95
CA THR A 6 -8.30 4.85 14.49
C THR A 6 -7.47 6.03 13.98
N ARG A 7 -6.66 5.79 12.94
CA ARG A 7 -5.85 6.82 12.28
C ARG A 7 -5.96 6.68 10.77
N ILE A 8 -6.19 7.80 10.10
CA ILE A 8 -6.22 7.87 8.64
C ILE A 8 -5.10 8.80 8.17
N LYS A 9 -4.28 8.34 7.23
CA LYS A 9 -3.19 9.15 6.65
C LYS A 9 -3.28 9.14 5.13
N THR A 10 -3.23 10.33 4.54
CA THR A 10 -3.20 10.50 3.08
C THR A 10 -1.77 10.45 2.55
N TYR A 11 -1.54 9.65 1.51
CA TYR A 11 -0.25 9.55 0.84
C TYR A 11 -0.28 10.38 -0.44
N SER A 12 0.63 11.35 -0.57
CA SER A 12 0.69 12.27 -1.71
C SER A 12 2.12 12.39 -2.20
N ARG A 13 2.28 12.40 -3.52
CA ARG A 13 3.60 12.51 -4.16
C ARG A 13 4.33 13.81 -3.84
N ALA A 14 3.60 14.90 -3.60
CA ALA A 14 4.20 16.18 -3.21
C ALA A 14 5.00 16.07 -1.90
N LYS A 15 4.70 15.07 -1.06
CA LYS A 15 5.41 14.78 0.19
C LYS A 15 6.43 13.65 0.06
N GLY A 16 6.76 13.24 -1.17
CA GLY A 16 7.66 12.10 -1.43
C GLY A 16 7.07 10.75 -1.02
N HIS A 17 5.75 10.65 -0.85
CA HIS A 17 5.11 9.38 -0.51
C HIS A 17 4.98 8.48 -1.73
N SER A 18 5.16 7.16 -1.52
CA SER A 18 4.92 6.10 -2.50
C SER A 18 3.94 5.08 -1.92
N ALA A 19 2.91 4.74 -2.68
CA ALA A 19 1.94 3.70 -2.35
C ALA A 19 2.58 2.31 -2.38
N ILE A 20 3.49 2.06 -3.32
CA ILE A 20 4.27 0.81 -3.39
C ILE A 20 5.13 0.63 -2.14
N ALA A 21 5.88 1.67 -1.75
CA ALA A 21 6.69 1.63 -0.53
C ALA A 21 5.84 1.41 0.72
N ALA A 22 4.71 2.10 0.81
CA ALA A 22 3.77 1.97 1.93
C ALA A 22 3.18 0.55 2.01
N ALA A 23 2.73 0.01 0.89
CA ALA A 23 2.17 -1.33 0.81
C ALA A 23 3.19 -2.42 1.13
N ALA A 24 4.41 -2.29 0.60
CA ALA A 24 5.51 -3.21 0.90
C ALA A 24 5.77 -3.23 2.42
N TYR A 25 5.90 -2.06 3.03
CA TYR A 25 6.12 -1.93 4.47
C TYR A 25 4.96 -2.54 5.26
N ARG A 26 3.70 -2.17 4.97
CA ARG A 26 2.52 -2.62 5.70
C ARG A 26 2.28 -4.12 5.57
N GLY A 27 2.40 -4.65 4.35
CA GLY A 27 2.10 -6.04 4.03
C GLY A 27 3.27 -7.00 4.18
N GLY A 28 4.49 -6.51 4.43
CA GLY A 28 5.68 -7.35 4.55
C GLY A 28 6.10 -7.96 3.22
N TYR A 29 5.97 -7.20 2.15
CA TYR A 29 6.26 -7.66 0.80
C TYR A 29 7.63 -7.20 0.32
N LEU A 30 8.10 -7.82 -0.76
CA LEU A 30 9.11 -7.26 -1.64
C LEU A 30 8.39 -6.69 -2.86
N LEU A 31 8.35 -5.35 -2.98
CA LEU A 31 7.76 -4.69 -4.14
C LEU A 31 8.80 -3.77 -4.81
N ILE A 32 8.67 -3.61 -6.12
CA ILE A 32 9.55 -2.78 -6.95
C ILE A 32 8.73 -1.65 -7.53
N ASP A 33 9.20 -0.41 -7.37
CA ASP A 33 8.59 0.74 -8.01
C ASP A 33 9.03 0.81 -9.49
N PRO A 34 8.11 0.63 -10.46
CA PRO A 34 8.47 0.63 -11.88
C PRO A 34 8.94 1.99 -12.40
N LYS A 35 8.68 3.09 -11.68
CA LYS A 35 9.11 4.44 -12.11
C LYS A 35 10.53 4.78 -11.67
N SER A 36 10.91 4.33 -10.48
CA SER A 36 12.19 4.68 -9.85
C SER A 36 13.17 3.50 -9.78
N ASP A 37 12.72 2.30 -10.15
CA ASP A 37 13.39 1.02 -9.93
C ASP A 37 13.75 0.74 -8.46
N ALA A 38 13.11 1.49 -7.54
CA ALA A 38 13.35 1.36 -6.12
C ALA A 38 12.79 0.03 -5.61
N ARG A 39 13.66 -0.74 -4.95
CA ARG A 39 13.32 -2.03 -4.36
C ARG A 39 12.98 -1.86 -2.89
N HIS A 40 11.74 -2.17 -2.53
CA HIS A 40 11.21 -2.11 -1.16
C HIS A 40 11.05 -3.52 -0.60
N ASP A 41 12.05 -4.03 0.12
CA ASP A 41 12.03 -5.37 0.72
C ASP A 41 11.73 -5.31 2.22
N TYR A 42 10.52 -5.72 2.60
CA TYR A 42 10.07 -5.80 4.00
C TYR A 42 9.61 -7.20 4.41
N ARG A 43 10.05 -8.24 3.70
CA ARG A 43 9.69 -9.64 4.00
C ARG A 43 10.11 -10.11 5.39
N GLY A 44 11.10 -9.45 6.00
CA GLY A 44 11.54 -9.72 7.37
C GLY A 44 10.74 -9.02 8.48
N ARG A 45 9.65 -8.31 8.15
CA ARG A 45 8.91 -7.52 9.13
C ARG A 45 8.10 -8.41 10.08
N ALA A 46 8.39 -8.31 11.37
CA ALA A 46 7.66 -9.00 12.43
C ALA A 46 6.28 -8.34 12.70
N GLY A 47 5.38 -9.12 13.32
CA GLY A 47 4.06 -8.64 13.76
C GLY A 47 2.99 -8.59 12.66
N ILE A 48 3.27 -9.15 11.49
CA ILE A 48 2.28 -9.33 10.42
C ILE A 48 1.63 -10.70 10.60
N ILE A 49 0.36 -10.70 10.99
CA ILE A 49 -0.44 -11.93 11.12
C ILE A 49 -0.98 -12.36 9.76
N GLN A 50 -1.47 -11.41 8.97
CA GLN A 50 -2.01 -11.65 7.64
C GLN A 50 -1.87 -10.40 6.76
N SER A 51 -1.57 -10.62 5.48
CA SER A 51 -1.59 -9.59 4.44
C SER A 51 -2.38 -10.12 3.25
N ARG A 52 -3.23 -9.27 2.65
CA ARG A 52 -4.06 -9.64 1.51
C ARG A 52 -4.43 -8.39 0.70
N CYS A 53 -4.46 -8.51 -0.63
CA CYS A 53 -5.11 -7.55 -1.51
C CYS A 53 -6.60 -7.89 -1.62
N LEU A 54 -7.45 -6.88 -1.61
CA LEU A 54 -8.90 -7.03 -1.71
C LEU A 54 -9.37 -6.22 -2.91
N ALA A 55 -10.11 -6.87 -3.81
CA ALA A 55 -10.67 -6.26 -4.99
C ALA A 55 -12.20 -6.49 -5.07
N PRO A 56 -12.99 -5.53 -5.57
CA PRO A 56 -14.43 -5.72 -5.79
C PRO A 56 -14.74 -6.84 -6.79
N PRO A 57 -15.95 -7.43 -6.76
CA PRO A 57 -16.39 -8.38 -7.79
C PRO A 57 -16.28 -7.79 -9.20
N GLY A 58 -15.82 -8.59 -10.16
CA GLY A 58 -15.57 -8.16 -11.53
C GLY A 58 -14.25 -7.41 -11.75
N SER A 59 -13.41 -7.28 -10.71
CA SER A 59 -12.05 -6.75 -10.87
C SER A 59 -11.18 -7.69 -11.71
N PRO A 60 -10.16 -7.14 -12.41
CA PRO A 60 -9.17 -7.97 -13.08
C PRO A 60 -8.47 -8.93 -12.11
N ALA A 61 -8.11 -10.12 -12.58
CA ALA A 61 -7.44 -11.14 -11.77
C ALA A 61 -6.11 -10.66 -11.16
N TRP A 62 -5.44 -9.68 -11.79
CA TRP A 62 -4.19 -9.11 -11.27
C TRP A 62 -4.40 -8.22 -10.03
N ALA A 63 -5.64 -7.83 -9.70
CA ALA A 63 -5.91 -6.96 -8.55
C ALA A 63 -5.62 -7.64 -7.20
N ASP A 64 -5.56 -8.97 -7.17
CA ASP A 64 -5.16 -9.73 -5.98
C ASP A 64 -3.64 -9.83 -5.81
N ASP A 65 -2.85 -9.48 -6.84
CA ASP A 65 -1.39 -9.42 -6.76
C ASP A 65 -0.94 -8.05 -6.22
N PRO A 66 -0.23 -7.98 -5.07
CA PRO A 66 0.23 -6.71 -4.51
C PRO A 66 1.12 -5.90 -5.46
N GLN A 67 1.99 -6.55 -6.22
CA GLN A 67 2.89 -5.85 -7.13
C GLN A 67 2.11 -5.17 -8.26
N ALA A 68 1.23 -5.90 -8.94
CA ALA A 68 0.38 -5.35 -10.00
C ALA A 68 -0.58 -4.29 -9.48
N LEU A 69 -1.21 -4.53 -8.32
CA LEU A 69 -2.18 -3.61 -7.72
C LEU A 69 -1.56 -2.23 -7.43
N TRP A 70 -0.45 -2.21 -6.69
CA TRP A 70 0.16 -0.94 -6.26
C TRP A 70 0.93 -0.24 -7.38
N ALA A 71 1.46 -1.00 -8.36
CA ALA A 71 1.99 -0.41 -9.59
C ALA A 71 0.89 0.27 -10.41
N ALA A 72 -0.28 -0.37 -10.57
CA ALA A 72 -1.41 0.22 -11.27
C ALA A 72 -1.95 1.47 -10.54
N ALA A 73 -2.03 1.44 -9.20
CA ALA A 73 -2.42 2.60 -8.40
C ALA A 73 -1.48 3.80 -8.59
N GLU A 74 -0.16 3.56 -8.58
CA GLU A 74 0.82 4.60 -8.90
C GLU A 74 0.71 5.07 -10.36
N ALA A 75 0.50 4.16 -11.32
CA ALA A 75 0.39 4.53 -12.73
C ALA A 75 -0.85 5.40 -13.03
N ALA A 76 -1.98 5.12 -12.35
CA ALA A 76 -3.23 5.88 -12.50
C ALA A 76 -3.07 7.36 -12.13
N GLU A 77 -2.19 7.67 -11.18
CA GLU A 77 -1.92 9.03 -10.74
C GLU A 77 -0.84 9.72 -11.59
N ARG A 78 -1.22 10.81 -12.25
CA ARG A 78 -0.38 11.49 -13.26
C ARG A 78 0.27 12.79 -12.79
N ARG A 79 -0.16 13.38 -11.68
CA ARG A 79 0.34 14.68 -11.20
C ARG A 79 1.37 14.50 -10.09
N CYS A 80 2.31 15.44 -9.98
CA CYS A 80 3.33 15.45 -8.93
C CYS A 80 2.76 15.66 -7.51
N ASN A 81 1.53 16.17 -7.40
CA ASN A 81 0.82 16.38 -6.14
C ASN A 81 -0.37 15.43 -5.92
N SER A 82 -0.53 14.43 -6.80
CA SER A 82 -1.59 13.42 -6.69
C SER A 82 -1.58 12.70 -5.33
N THR A 83 -2.77 12.32 -4.88
CA THR A 83 -2.96 11.41 -3.75
C THR A 83 -2.92 9.98 -4.27
N VAL A 84 -1.91 9.21 -3.89
CA VAL A 84 -1.67 7.85 -4.43
C VAL A 84 -2.40 6.76 -3.66
N CYS A 85 -2.59 6.95 -2.35
CA CYS A 85 -3.39 6.05 -1.53
C CYS A 85 -3.80 6.73 -0.20
N ARG A 86 -4.63 6.03 0.56
CA ARG A 86 -4.99 6.37 1.95
C ARG A 86 -4.70 5.17 2.83
N ASP A 87 -3.97 5.40 3.93
CA ASP A 87 -3.60 4.40 4.92
C ASP A 87 -4.56 4.50 6.10
N PHE A 88 -5.22 3.39 6.41
CA PHE A 88 -6.17 3.26 7.51
C PHE A 88 -5.59 2.30 8.55
N ALA A 89 -5.36 2.80 9.76
CA ALA A 89 -4.90 2.00 10.89
C ALA A 89 -6.01 1.96 11.95
N ILE A 90 -6.48 0.75 12.26
CA ILE A 90 -7.60 0.49 13.17
C ILE A 90 -7.13 -0.56 14.18
N ALA A 91 -7.33 -0.32 15.48
CA ALA A 91 -7.06 -1.31 16.51
C ALA A 91 -8.14 -2.40 16.49
N LEU A 92 -7.71 -3.66 16.53
CA LEU A 92 -8.59 -4.82 16.72
C LEU A 92 -8.75 -5.09 18.23
N PRO A 93 -9.93 -5.57 18.68
CA PRO A 93 -10.21 -5.84 20.09
C PRO A 93 -9.41 -7.03 20.66
#